data_AF-A0A7C8ML39-F1
#
_entry.id   AF-A0A7C8ML39-F1
#
_cell.length_a   1.000
_cell.length_b   1.000
_cell.length_c   1.000
_cell.angle_alpha   90.00
_cell.angle_beta   90.00
_cell.angle_gamma   90.00
#
_symmetry.space_group_name_H-M   'P 1'
#
loop_
_entity.id
_entity.type
_entity.pdbx_description
1 polymer ?
#
loop_
_entity_poly.entity_id
_entity_poly.type
_entity_poly.pdbx_seq_one_letter_code
_entity_poly.pdbx_strand_id
1 'polypeptide(L)'
;MATIIDKIFDILAEEIGVERDELVGDCEFADLGVDNLLAKSIISRIEKLVEFTLVATIFDNYPTAADLQSHLYQTLKLPGLGSPNSVPPHPVSARPGPLSFVLQGKPQACLKTLFLLPDGSGSGMAYARLPQIDPEICLIALNSPYLRAPTTTNFTVDGIAALWATEIQSRQPHGPYFLGGWSAGGYYSFEVTKYLQRKGEKVEKLVLIDSPCRLVYEALPIEVVHFLSARNLMGNWGSKSPPAWMVDHFDISIRAIENYMPTPLQGVHMPDVCIIWAEEGVLKRGDGRSTGLDMNVKITQMLVERPQNKGALGWDRLFSGATVKVARMPGNHFTIVYPPNCVSLSALLRDSMHDRNGEIRGLWERV
;
A
#
# COMPACT_ATOMS: atom_id res chain seq x y z
N MET A 1 -26.14 22.77 16.74
CA MET A 1 -25.43 23.30 15.56
C MET A 1 -24.04 22.71 15.59
N ALA A 2 -23.53 22.16 14.47
CA ALA A 2 -22.14 21.70 14.39
C ALA A 2 -21.19 22.88 14.63
N THR A 3 -20.21 22.69 15.50
CA THR A 3 -19.17 23.69 15.76
C THR A 3 -18.28 23.86 14.54
N ILE A 4 -17.52 24.95 14.47
CA ILE A 4 -16.54 25.15 13.39
C ILE A 4 -15.49 24.03 13.37
N ILE A 5 -15.16 23.46 14.54
CA ILE A 5 -14.25 22.33 14.68
C ILE A 5 -14.87 21.06 14.11
N ASP A 6 -16.16 20.81 14.34
CA ASP A 6 -16.85 19.65 13.74
C ASP A 6 -16.75 19.68 12.22
N LYS A 7 -17.01 20.84 11.61
CA LYS A 7 -16.90 21.02 10.15
C LYS A 7 -15.47 20.86 9.62
N ILE A 8 -14.45 21.27 10.38
CA ILE A 8 -13.03 21.07 10.00
C ILE A 8 -12.74 19.57 9.91
N PHE A 9 -13.22 18.81 10.89
CA PHE A 9 -13.00 17.38 10.89
C PHE A 9 -13.91 16.61 9.94
N ASP A 10 -15.08 17.13 9.58
CA ASP A 10 -15.86 16.59 8.46
C ASP A 10 -15.06 16.73 7.15
N ILE A 11 -14.40 17.88 6.92
CA ILE A 11 -13.50 18.07 5.78
C ILE A 11 -12.32 17.09 5.83
N LEU A 12 -11.71 16.88 7.00
CA LEU A 12 -10.65 15.89 7.18
C LEU A 12 -11.15 14.50 6.78
N ALA A 13 -12.29 14.07 7.33
CA ALA A 13 -12.85 12.74 7.08
C ALA A 13 -13.15 12.55 5.57
N GLU A 14 -13.74 13.56 4.93
CA GLU A 14 -14.06 13.53 3.50
C GLU A 14 -12.82 13.49 2.60
N GLU A 15 -11.80 14.30 2.88
CA GLU A 15 -10.58 14.38 2.05
C GLU A 15 -9.70 13.13 2.22
N ILE A 16 -9.59 12.64 3.44
CA ILE A 16 -8.88 11.38 3.76
C ILE A 16 -9.68 10.19 3.20
N GLY A 17 -11.01 10.33 3.12
CA GLY A 17 -11.89 9.23 2.76
C GLY A 17 -12.01 8.22 3.89
N VAL A 18 -12.27 8.69 5.11
CA VAL A 18 -12.61 7.91 6.32
C VAL A 18 -13.92 8.41 6.93
N GLU A 19 -14.55 7.65 7.82
CA GLU A 19 -15.70 8.13 8.60
C GLU A 19 -15.27 9.07 9.73
N ARG A 20 -16.19 9.92 10.18
CA ARG A 20 -15.90 10.98 11.16
C ARG A 20 -15.46 10.42 12.52
N ASP A 21 -15.96 9.26 12.88
CA ASP A 21 -15.66 8.49 14.08
C ASP A 21 -14.33 7.73 14.00
N GLU A 22 -13.69 7.66 12.83
CA GLU A 22 -12.32 7.13 12.67
C GLU A 22 -11.25 8.18 12.99
N LEU A 23 -11.62 9.47 12.95
CA LEU A 23 -10.77 10.59 13.39
C LEU A 23 -10.84 10.77 14.91
N VAL A 24 -10.45 9.72 15.65
CA VAL A 24 -10.51 9.68 17.12
C VAL A 24 -9.17 9.38 17.77
N GLY A 25 -8.97 10.01 18.93
CA GLY A 25 -7.86 9.72 19.83
C GLY A 25 -6.49 9.98 19.20
N ASP A 26 -5.57 9.05 19.44
CA ASP A 26 -4.16 9.14 19.09
C ASP A 26 -3.89 8.62 17.65
N CYS A 27 -4.91 8.53 16.79
CA CYS A 27 -4.75 8.11 15.41
C CYS A 27 -3.91 9.14 14.64
N GLU A 28 -2.76 8.72 14.11
CA GLU A 28 -1.89 9.59 13.33
C GLU A 28 -2.47 9.84 11.94
N PHE A 29 -2.53 11.10 11.52
CA PHE A 29 -2.98 11.48 10.18
C PHE A 29 -2.13 10.83 9.08
N ALA A 30 -0.85 10.59 9.35
CA ALA A 30 0.05 9.87 8.44
C ALA A 30 -0.39 8.41 8.21
N ASP A 31 -1.04 7.78 9.18
CA ASP A 31 -1.55 6.41 9.05
C ASP A 31 -2.87 6.37 8.28
N LEU A 32 -3.61 7.47 8.29
CA LEU A 32 -4.80 7.68 7.47
C LEU A 32 -4.46 8.15 6.05
N GLY A 33 -3.18 8.30 5.72
CA GLY A 33 -2.71 8.68 4.38
C GLY A 33 -2.62 10.19 4.13
N VAL A 34 -2.63 11.02 5.18
CA VAL A 34 -2.35 12.46 5.07
C VAL A 34 -0.86 12.68 4.85
N ASP A 35 -0.50 13.01 3.61
CA ASP A 35 0.84 13.45 3.20
C ASP A 35 0.88 14.96 2.93
N ASN A 36 2.03 15.49 2.50
CA ASN A 36 2.19 16.92 2.19
C ASN A 36 1.27 17.46 1.08
N LEU A 37 0.75 16.60 0.20
CA LEU A 37 -0.17 17.01 -0.88
C LEU A 37 -1.61 16.98 -0.38
N LEU A 38 -2.03 15.90 0.27
CA LEU A 38 -3.34 15.78 0.86
C LEU A 38 -3.53 16.80 2.00
N ALA A 39 -2.49 17.03 2.81
CA ALA A 39 -2.44 18.11 3.80
C ALA A 39 -2.75 19.47 3.16
N LYS A 40 -2.15 19.79 2.00
CA LYS A 40 -2.42 21.05 1.30
C LYS A 40 -3.85 21.12 0.76
N SER A 41 -4.40 20.01 0.26
CA SER A 41 -5.80 19.93 -0.18
C SER A 41 -6.77 20.19 0.98
N ILE A 42 -6.54 19.48 2.08
CA ILE A 42 -7.29 19.61 3.33
C ILE A 42 -7.21 21.05 3.86
N ILE A 43 -5.99 21.61 3.98
CA ILE A 43 -5.76 22.98 4.43
C ILE A 43 -6.51 23.97 3.54
N SER A 44 -6.41 23.82 2.21
CA SER A 44 -7.10 24.71 1.27
C SER A 44 -8.63 24.66 1.40
N ARG A 45 -9.21 23.49 1.74
CA ARG A 45 -10.64 23.39 2.05
C ARG A 45 -10.99 23.99 3.40
N ILE A 46 -10.19 23.76 4.43
CA ILE A 46 -10.41 24.34 5.76
C ILE A 46 -10.33 25.87 5.71
N GLU A 47 -9.35 26.45 5.00
CA GLU A 47 -9.18 27.90 4.84
C GLU A 47 -10.33 28.58 4.09
N LYS A 48 -11.13 27.84 3.32
CA LYS A 48 -12.39 28.37 2.74
C LYS A 48 -13.51 28.48 3.76
N LEU A 49 -13.40 27.76 4.87
CA LEU A 49 -14.38 27.68 5.94
C LEU A 49 -14.04 28.61 7.11
N VAL A 50 -12.76 28.86 7.35
CA VAL A 50 -12.26 29.67 8.47
C VAL A 50 -11.50 30.91 8.00
N GLU A 51 -11.50 31.97 8.81
CA GLU A 51 -10.82 33.24 8.47
C GLU A 51 -9.31 33.25 8.77
N PHE A 52 -8.72 32.12 9.15
CA PHE A 52 -7.30 32.01 9.50
C PHE A 52 -6.57 30.98 8.64
N THR A 53 -5.28 31.23 8.42
CA THR A 53 -4.41 30.38 7.60
C THR A 53 -3.83 29.26 8.45
N LEU A 54 -3.86 28.03 7.92
CA LEU A 54 -3.17 26.90 8.54
C LEU A 54 -1.79 26.74 7.91
N VAL A 55 -0.76 26.52 8.74
CA VAL A 55 0.58 26.25 8.22
C VAL A 55 0.63 24.86 7.57
N ALA A 56 1.41 24.72 6.50
CA ALA A 56 1.51 23.45 5.76
C ALA A 56 2.00 22.27 6.63
N THR A 57 2.77 22.57 7.69
CA THR A 57 3.31 21.58 8.64
C THR A 57 2.33 21.25 9.77
N ILE A 58 1.05 21.62 9.66
CA ILE A 58 0.11 21.45 10.78
C ILE A 58 -0.07 19.98 11.17
N PHE A 59 -0.05 19.07 10.20
CA PHE A 59 -0.13 17.63 10.44
C PHE A 59 1.19 17.03 10.93
N ASP A 60 2.32 17.72 10.75
CA ASP A 60 3.60 17.31 11.35
C ASP A 60 3.70 17.78 12.81
N ASN A 61 3.20 18.99 13.07
CA ASN A 61 3.20 19.61 14.40
C ASN A 61 2.13 19.00 15.33
N TYR A 62 1.03 18.53 14.75
CA TYR A 62 -0.11 17.91 15.43
C TYR A 62 -0.46 16.60 14.72
N PRO A 63 0.33 15.53 14.94
CA PRO A 63 0.26 14.31 14.15
C PRO A 63 -1.02 13.53 14.34
N THR A 64 -1.76 13.74 15.43
CA THR A 64 -3.00 13.01 15.70
C THR A 64 -4.25 13.88 15.62
N ALA A 65 -5.41 13.23 15.42
CA ALA A 65 -6.72 13.87 15.50
C ALA A 65 -6.91 14.63 16.83
N ALA A 66 -6.49 14.06 17.96
CA ALA A 66 -6.58 14.70 19.27
C ALA A 66 -5.65 15.94 19.40
N ASP A 67 -4.43 15.87 18.87
CA ASP A 67 -3.48 16.99 18.88
C ASP A 67 -4.02 18.17 18.09
N LEU A 68 -4.51 17.90 16.87
CA LEU A 68 -5.05 18.93 16.00
C LEU A 68 -6.33 19.54 16.58
N GLN A 69 -7.21 18.72 17.16
CA GLN A 69 -8.42 19.20 17.81
C GLN A 69 -8.10 20.14 18.97
N SER A 70 -7.16 19.75 19.83
CA SER A 70 -6.71 20.54 20.98
C SER A 70 -6.10 21.88 20.53
N HIS A 71 -5.28 21.87 19.48
CA HIS A 71 -4.71 23.09 18.90
C HIS A 71 -5.80 24.03 18.35
N LEU A 72 -6.79 23.50 17.63
CA LEU A 72 -7.87 24.29 17.06
C LEU A 72 -8.74 24.95 18.14
N TYR A 73 -9.05 24.24 19.24
CA TYR A 73 -9.76 24.82 20.38
C TYR A 73 -9.00 26.01 21.00
N GLN A 74 -7.68 25.88 21.17
CA GLN A 74 -6.83 26.94 21.71
C GLN A 74 -6.76 28.15 20.77
N THR A 75 -6.55 27.90 19.47
CA THR A 75 -6.42 28.94 18.44
C THR A 75 -7.71 29.73 18.24
N LEU A 76 -8.86 29.06 18.30
CA LEU A 76 -10.18 29.66 18.12
C LEU A 76 -10.73 30.35 19.38
N LYS A 77 -10.01 30.30 20.52
CA LYS A 77 -10.43 30.85 21.82
C LYS A 77 -11.85 30.44 22.23
N LEU A 78 -12.27 29.23 21.86
CA LEU A 78 -13.57 28.69 22.25
C LEU A 78 -13.49 28.21 23.70
N PRO A 79 -14.52 28.45 24.56
CA PRO A 79 -14.54 27.90 25.90
C PRO A 79 -14.48 26.38 25.82
N GLY A 80 -13.55 25.77 26.57
CA GLY A 80 -13.42 24.32 26.64
C GLY A 80 -14.73 23.69 27.11
N LEU A 81 -15.38 22.94 26.23
CA LEU A 81 -16.44 22.00 26.58
C LEU A 81 -15.82 20.61 26.60
N GLY A 82 -16.08 19.90 27.69
CA GLY A 82 -15.47 18.61 28.03
C GLY A 82 -15.75 17.48 27.05
N SER A 83 -15.26 16.30 27.43
CA SER A 83 -15.28 15.02 26.69
C SER A 83 -16.47 14.87 25.73
N PRO A 84 -16.24 14.37 24.50
CA PRO A 84 -17.29 14.34 23.48
C PRO A 84 -18.46 13.48 23.96
N ASN A 85 -19.63 14.10 24.11
CA ASN A 85 -20.88 13.35 24.11
C ASN A 85 -21.02 12.71 22.72
N SER A 86 -21.11 11.38 22.72
CA SER A 86 -21.43 10.53 21.59
C SER A 86 -22.64 11.08 20.82
N VAL A 87 -22.39 11.67 19.66
CA VAL A 87 -23.43 11.96 18.67
C VAL A 87 -23.86 10.61 18.06
N PRO A 88 -25.16 10.32 17.92
CA PRO A 88 -25.60 9.08 17.29
C PRO A 88 -25.12 9.04 15.84
N PRO A 89 -24.68 7.88 15.32
CA PRO A 89 -24.21 7.77 13.95
C PRO A 89 -25.34 8.12 12.98
N HIS A 90 -25.15 9.20 12.22
CA HIS A 90 -25.96 9.44 11.03
C HIS A 90 -25.49 8.45 9.94
N PRO A 91 -26.41 7.83 9.18
CA PRO A 91 -26.01 6.94 8.10
C PRO A 91 -25.40 7.78 6.96
N VAL A 92 -24.08 7.82 6.88
CA VAL A 92 -23.35 8.40 5.75
C VAL A 92 -23.42 7.39 4.60
N SER A 93 -23.95 7.81 3.45
CA SER A 93 -23.94 6.98 2.25
C SER A 93 -22.49 6.75 1.81
N ALA A 94 -22.01 5.50 1.89
CA ALA A 94 -20.67 5.10 1.46
C ALA A 94 -20.48 5.36 -0.05
N ARG A 95 -19.95 6.54 -0.41
CA ARG A 95 -19.40 6.74 -1.74
C ARG A 95 -18.06 6.01 -1.80
N PRO A 96 -17.79 5.21 -2.84
CA PRO A 96 -16.47 4.63 -3.02
C PRO A 96 -15.44 5.76 -3.16
N GLY A 97 -14.37 5.73 -2.36
CA GLY A 97 -13.21 6.58 -2.56
C GLY A 97 -12.56 6.30 -3.93
N PRO A 98 -11.65 7.16 -4.41
CA PRO A 98 -11.02 6.96 -5.71
C PRO A 98 -10.21 5.66 -5.76
N LEU A 99 -10.27 4.96 -6.90
CA LEU A 99 -9.58 3.68 -7.12
C LEU A 99 -8.09 3.84 -7.39
N SER A 100 -7.61 5.06 -7.64
CA SER A 100 -6.19 5.34 -7.80
C SER A 100 -5.83 6.79 -7.47
N PHE A 101 -4.57 7.00 -7.09
CA PHE A 101 -4.00 8.30 -6.71
C PHE A 101 -2.65 8.48 -7.40
N VAL A 102 -2.38 9.70 -7.84
CA VAL A 102 -1.03 10.10 -8.25
C VAL A 102 -0.24 10.43 -6.99
N LEU A 103 0.71 9.59 -6.62
CA LEU A 103 1.60 9.80 -5.47
C LEU A 103 2.81 10.67 -5.81
N GLN A 104 3.34 10.52 -7.04
CA GLN A 104 4.53 11.25 -7.47
C GLN A 104 4.42 11.62 -8.94
N GLY A 105 5.00 12.77 -9.31
CA GLY A 105 5.03 13.24 -10.69
C GLY A 105 3.69 13.78 -11.19
N LYS A 106 3.66 14.14 -12.48
CA LYS A 106 2.44 14.56 -13.19
C LYS A 106 2.29 13.67 -14.42
N PRO A 107 1.18 12.95 -14.60
CA PRO A 107 1.03 11.98 -15.70
C PRO A 107 1.35 12.56 -17.09
N GLN A 108 1.03 13.83 -17.32
CA GLN A 108 1.24 14.50 -18.61
C GLN A 108 2.68 15.01 -18.83
N ALA A 109 3.51 15.05 -17.78
CA ALA A 109 4.87 15.57 -17.83
C ALA A 109 5.95 14.48 -17.68
N CYS A 110 5.59 13.31 -17.15
CA CYS A 110 6.51 12.19 -16.96
C CYS A 110 6.59 11.33 -18.24
N LEU A 111 7.74 10.68 -18.44
CA LEU A 111 7.98 9.80 -19.58
C LEU A 111 7.36 8.41 -19.40
N LYS A 112 7.33 7.93 -18.15
CA LYS A 112 6.80 6.61 -17.78
C LYS A 112 5.84 6.75 -16.60
N THR A 113 4.84 5.86 -16.54
CA THR A 113 3.95 5.73 -15.39
C THR A 113 4.14 4.35 -14.78
N LEU A 114 4.48 4.30 -13.49
CA LEU A 114 4.51 3.09 -12.69
C LEU A 114 3.19 2.98 -11.91
N PHE A 115 2.46 1.88 -12.13
CA PHE A 115 1.26 1.56 -11.37
C PHE A 115 1.58 0.54 -10.27
N LEU A 116 1.36 0.91 -9.01
CA LEU A 116 1.51 0.01 -7.86
C LEU A 116 0.16 -0.42 -7.31
N LEU A 117 -0.08 -1.73 -7.30
CA LEU A 117 -1.28 -2.35 -6.76
C LEU A 117 -1.18 -2.45 -5.24
N PRO A 118 -2.31 -2.40 -4.50
CA PRO A 118 -2.28 -2.35 -3.04
C PRO A 118 -1.76 -3.66 -2.44
N ASP A 119 -1.26 -3.59 -1.22
CA ASP A 119 -0.95 -4.77 -0.41
C ASP A 119 -2.25 -5.39 0.15
N GLY A 120 -2.13 -6.28 1.16
CA GLY A 120 -3.30 -6.92 1.77
C GLY A 120 -4.28 -5.91 2.38
N SER A 121 -3.80 -4.75 2.82
CA SER A 121 -4.65 -3.68 3.37
C SER A 121 -5.66 -3.12 2.37
N GLY A 122 -5.42 -3.31 1.06
CA GLY A 122 -6.24 -2.74 0.00
C GLY A 122 -5.98 -1.27 -0.28
N SER A 123 -5.06 -0.62 0.44
CA SER A 123 -4.77 0.81 0.28
C SER A 123 -3.49 1.04 -0.51
N GLY A 124 -3.58 1.84 -1.57
CA GLY A 124 -2.44 2.36 -2.32
C GLY A 124 -1.59 3.36 -1.52
N MET A 125 -2.10 3.86 -0.39
CA MET A 125 -1.34 4.75 0.50
C MET A 125 -0.17 4.04 1.20
N ALA A 126 -0.11 2.70 1.15
CA ALA A 126 1.05 1.93 1.58
C ALA A 126 2.37 2.43 0.93
N TYR A 127 2.30 3.07 -0.24
CA TYR A 127 3.45 3.59 -0.97
C TYR A 127 3.73 5.10 -0.74
N ALA A 128 2.91 5.80 0.04
CA ALA A 128 3.00 7.26 0.19
C ALA A 128 4.33 7.75 0.79
N ARG A 129 5.02 6.91 1.57
CA ARG A 129 6.30 7.24 2.21
C ARG A 129 7.51 6.99 1.32
N LEU A 130 7.31 6.50 0.09
CA LEU A 130 8.42 6.37 -0.86
C LEU A 130 8.93 7.77 -1.21
N PRO A 131 10.25 8.03 -1.11
CA PRO A 131 10.82 9.24 -1.68
C PRO A 131 10.65 9.24 -3.20
N GLN A 132 10.80 10.42 -3.81
CA GLN A 132 10.68 10.57 -5.26
C GLN A 132 11.55 9.54 -5.99
N ILE A 133 10.90 8.67 -6.78
CA ILE A 133 11.56 7.60 -7.53
C ILE A 133 12.46 8.22 -8.58
N ASP A 134 11.89 9.04 -9.45
CA ASP A 134 12.58 9.75 -10.52
C ASP A 134 11.71 10.93 -11.00
N PRO A 135 12.27 12.09 -11.36
CA PRO A 135 11.52 13.19 -11.96
C PRO A 135 10.76 12.81 -13.25
N GLU A 136 11.24 11.82 -14.00
CA GLU A 136 10.63 11.37 -15.25
C GLU A 136 9.59 10.25 -15.06
N ILE A 137 9.36 9.78 -13.82
CA ILE A 137 8.42 8.71 -13.51
C ILE A 137 7.22 9.25 -12.72
N CYS A 138 6.02 9.02 -13.25
CA CYS A 138 4.78 9.21 -12.53
C CYS A 138 4.47 7.94 -11.72
N LEU A 139 4.26 8.08 -10.41
CA LEU A 139 3.83 6.97 -9.55
C LEU A 139 2.34 7.07 -9.30
N ILE A 140 1.59 6.06 -9.73
CA ILE A 140 0.15 5.92 -9.45
C ILE A 140 -0.06 4.70 -8.58
N ALA A 141 -0.65 4.89 -7.40
CA ALA A 141 -1.02 3.79 -6.51
C ALA A 141 -2.52 3.50 -6.64
N LEU A 142 -2.90 2.22 -6.58
CA LEU A 142 -4.28 1.78 -6.67
C LEU A 142 -4.85 1.38 -5.30
N ASN A 143 -6.14 1.67 -5.11
CA ASN A 143 -6.94 1.16 -4.01
C ASN A 143 -7.75 -0.05 -4.46
N SER A 144 -8.10 -0.91 -3.51
CA SER A 144 -9.12 -1.91 -3.72
C SER A 144 -10.49 -1.24 -3.86
N PRO A 145 -11.32 -1.66 -4.84
CA PRO A 145 -12.71 -1.21 -4.91
C PRO A 145 -13.57 -1.72 -3.74
N TYR A 146 -13.03 -2.62 -2.91
CA TYR A 146 -13.71 -3.22 -1.77
C TYR A 146 -13.19 -2.72 -0.41
N LEU A 147 -12.42 -1.62 -0.37
CA LEU A 147 -11.93 -1.03 0.88
C LEU A 147 -13.01 -0.83 1.95
N ARG A 148 -14.25 -0.51 1.53
CA ARG A 148 -15.40 -0.28 2.42
C ARG A 148 -16.50 -1.33 2.25
N ALA A 149 -16.11 -2.55 1.91
CA ALA A 149 -17.03 -3.67 1.68
C ALA A 149 -16.64 -4.89 2.52
N PRO A 150 -16.70 -4.80 3.86
CA PRO A 150 -16.12 -5.79 4.78
C PRO A 150 -16.75 -7.19 4.68
N THR A 151 -17.98 -7.27 4.14
CA THR A 151 -18.73 -8.51 3.97
C THR A 151 -18.70 -9.06 2.54
N THR A 152 -17.91 -8.46 1.64
CA THR A 152 -17.85 -8.93 0.25
C THR A 152 -17.28 -10.34 0.18
N THR A 153 -17.94 -11.19 -0.60
CA THR A 153 -17.43 -12.51 -1.01
C THR A 153 -16.99 -12.52 -2.48
N ASN A 154 -17.17 -11.40 -3.18
CA ASN A 154 -16.88 -11.27 -4.62
C ASN A 154 -15.41 -10.96 -4.91
N PHE A 155 -14.57 -10.84 -3.88
CA PHE A 155 -13.15 -10.55 -4.04
C PHE A 155 -12.38 -11.86 -4.26
N THR A 156 -11.90 -12.05 -5.48
CA THR A 156 -10.94 -13.10 -5.87
C THR A 156 -9.75 -12.43 -6.56
N VAL A 157 -8.55 -12.97 -6.38
CA VAL A 157 -7.29 -12.37 -6.89
C VAL A 157 -7.32 -12.18 -8.41
N ASP A 158 -7.88 -13.14 -9.15
CA ASP A 158 -8.01 -13.11 -10.60
C ASP A 158 -9.25 -12.32 -11.07
N GLY A 159 -10.38 -12.43 -10.34
CA GLY A 159 -11.62 -11.72 -10.70
C GLY A 159 -11.51 -10.19 -10.56
N ILE A 160 -10.76 -9.71 -9.56
CA ILE A 160 -10.57 -8.28 -9.30
C ILE A 160 -9.67 -7.59 -10.34
N ALA A 161 -8.80 -8.34 -11.01
CA ALA A 161 -7.81 -7.81 -11.94
C ALA A 161 -8.43 -6.99 -13.09
N ALA A 162 -9.64 -7.35 -13.53
CA ALA A 162 -10.35 -6.62 -14.56
C ALA A 162 -10.70 -5.18 -14.14
N LEU A 163 -11.07 -4.97 -12.87
CA LEU A 163 -11.42 -3.64 -12.36
C LEU A 163 -10.18 -2.74 -12.26
N TRP A 164 -9.07 -3.27 -11.74
CA TRP A 164 -7.81 -2.54 -11.71
C TRP A 164 -7.25 -2.27 -13.11
N ALA A 165 -7.35 -3.23 -14.03
CA ALA A 165 -6.94 -3.01 -15.41
C ALA A 165 -7.78 -1.92 -16.09
N THR A 166 -9.09 -1.88 -15.86
CA THR A 166 -9.95 -0.79 -16.36
C THR A 166 -9.55 0.56 -15.78
N GLU A 167 -9.20 0.64 -14.49
CA GLU A 167 -8.71 1.88 -13.89
C GLU A 167 -7.34 2.28 -14.45
N ILE A 168 -6.43 1.34 -14.64
CA ILE A 168 -5.12 1.60 -15.28
C ILE A 168 -5.32 2.13 -16.70
N GLN A 169 -6.22 1.52 -17.48
CA GLN A 169 -6.55 1.97 -18.84
C GLN A 169 -7.25 3.32 -18.86
N SER A 170 -7.99 3.70 -17.80
CA SER A 170 -8.59 5.03 -17.67
C SER A 170 -7.51 6.12 -17.51
N ARG A 171 -6.39 5.79 -16.85
CA ARG A 171 -5.24 6.68 -16.65
C ARG A 171 -4.25 6.66 -17.82
N GLN A 172 -4.06 5.51 -18.44
CA GLN A 172 -3.17 5.29 -19.58
C GLN A 172 -3.84 4.33 -20.58
N PRO A 173 -4.49 4.85 -21.64
CA PRO A 173 -5.32 4.04 -22.54
C PRO A 173 -4.63 2.85 -23.21
N HIS A 174 -3.32 2.97 -23.49
CA HIS A 174 -2.53 1.94 -24.16
C HIS A 174 -1.17 1.73 -23.48
N GLY A 175 -0.65 0.51 -23.62
CA GLY A 175 0.70 0.18 -23.18
C GLY A 175 1.81 0.90 -23.99
N PRO A 176 3.08 0.65 -23.67
CA PRO A 176 3.55 -0.31 -22.66
C PRO A 176 3.21 0.09 -21.22
N TYR A 177 2.76 -0.88 -20.43
CA TYR A 177 2.49 -0.71 -19.00
C TYR A 177 3.68 -1.11 -18.14
N PHE A 178 3.88 -0.38 -17.04
CA PHE A 178 4.81 -0.72 -15.96
C PHE A 178 3.99 -0.95 -14.70
N LEU A 179 3.98 -2.19 -14.23
CA LEU A 179 3.13 -2.63 -13.14
C LEU A 179 3.98 -3.15 -11.99
N GLY A 180 3.47 -3.07 -10.77
CA GLY A 180 4.07 -3.76 -9.64
C GLY A 180 3.18 -3.78 -8.41
N GLY A 181 3.68 -4.40 -7.36
CA GLY A 181 3.00 -4.39 -6.08
C GLY A 181 3.77 -5.11 -4.98
N TRP A 182 3.55 -4.64 -3.76
CA TRP A 182 4.11 -5.18 -2.54
C TRP A 182 3.18 -6.22 -1.91
N SER A 183 3.77 -7.31 -1.41
CA SER A 183 3.03 -8.37 -0.71
C SER A 183 1.90 -8.94 -1.58
N ALA A 184 0.64 -8.83 -1.17
CA ALA A 184 -0.52 -9.23 -1.97
C ALA A 184 -0.58 -8.53 -3.34
N GLY A 185 -0.07 -7.29 -3.43
CA GLY A 185 0.01 -6.51 -4.66
C GLY A 185 0.80 -7.19 -5.78
N GLY A 186 1.73 -8.10 -5.46
CA GLY A 186 2.42 -8.91 -6.47
C GLY A 186 1.47 -9.89 -7.19
N TYR A 187 0.54 -10.51 -6.47
CA TYR A 187 -0.49 -11.37 -7.10
C TYR A 187 -1.43 -10.54 -7.96
N TYR A 188 -1.86 -9.38 -7.44
CA TYR A 188 -2.77 -8.47 -8.13
C TYR A 188 -2.15 -7.94 -9.42
N SER A 189 -0.92 -7.46 -9.36
CA SER A 189 -0.20 -6.96 -10.53
C SER A 189 0.09 -8.06 -11.56
N PHE A 190 0.33 -9.30 -11.11
CA PHE A 190 0.45 -10.46 -12.00
C PHE A 190 -0.84 -10.79 -12.74
N GLU A 191 -2.00 -10.82 -12.06
CA GLU A 191 -3.28 -11.08 -12.73
C GLU A 191 -3.73 -9.91 -13.62
N VAL A 192 -3.45 -8.67 -13.23
CA VAL A 192 -3.62 -7.49 -14.10
C VAL A 192 -2.75 -7.62 -15.36
N THR A 193 -1.50 -8.07 -15.22
CA THR A 193 -0.61 -8.36 -16.36
C THR A 193 -1.25 -9.36 -17.31
N LYS A 194 -1.73 -10.51 -16.78
CA LYS A 194 -2.43 -11.54 -17.57
C LYS A 194 -3.65 -10.98 -18.29
N TYR A 195 -4.44 -10.15 -17.60
CA TYR A 195 -5.66 -9.57 -18.16
C TYR A 195 -5.36 -8.61 -19.32
N LEU A 196 -4.39 -7.70 -19.15
CA LEU A 196 -3.98 -6.75 -20.19
C LEU A 196 -3.41 -7.47 -21.42
N GLN A 197 -2.55 -8.48 -21.21
CA GLN A 197 -1.99 -9.25 -22.33
C GLN A 197 -3.05 -10.01 -23.14
N ARG A 198 -4.07 -10.58 -22.48
CA ARG A 198 -5.20 -11.20 -23.18
C ARG A 198 -6.00 -10.20 -24.02
N LYS A 199 -5.95 -8.91 -23.69
CA LYS A 199 -6.53 -7.83 -24.51
C LYS A 199 -5.60 -7.31 -25.62
N GLY A 200 -4.42 -7.90 -25.78
CA GLY A 200 -3.43 -7.49 -26.78
C GLY A 200 -2.58 -6.29 -26.35
N GLU A 201 -2.67 -5.87 -25.09
CA GLU A 201 -1.84 -4.78 -24.57
C GLU A 201 -0.45 -5.27 -24.14
N LYS A 202 0.56 -4.40 -24.29
CA LYS A 202 1.93 -4.68 -23.87
C LYS A 202 2.15 -4.29 -22.41
N VAL A 203 2.66 -5.22 -21.60
CA VAL A 203 3.26 -4.94 -20.29
C VAL A 203 4.77 -5.06 -20.45
N GLU A 204 5.51 -3.98 -20.24
CA GLU A 204 6.97 -3.94 -20.39
C GLU A 204 7.67 -4.45 -19.14
N LYS A 205 7.21 -4.01 -17.97
CA LYS A 205 7.80 -4.33 -16.67
C LYS A 205 6.76 -4.82 -15.69
N LEU A 206 7.13 -5.85 -14.94
CA LEU A 206 6.43 -6.28 -13.73
C LEU A 206 7.40 -6.29 -12.55
N VAL A 207 7.11 -5.49 -11.52
CA VAL A 207 7.92 -5.38 -10.31
C VAL A 207 7.22 -6.04 -9.13
N LEU A 208 7.81 -7.11 -8.60
CA LEU A 208 7.28 -7.88 -7.48
C LEU A 208 8.05 -7.53 -6.22
N ILE A 209 7.41 -6.85 -5.27
CA ILE A 209 8.07 -6.30 -4.07
C ILE A 209 7.73 -7.19 -2.88
N ASP A 210 8.71 -7.91 -2.36
CA ASP A 210 8.63 -8.85 -1.23
C ASP A 210 7.36 -9.72 -1.25
N SER A 211 6.95 -10.15 -2.46
CA SER A 211 5.69 -10.85 -2.71
C SER A 211 5.95 -12.36 -2.81
N PRO A 212 5.52 -13.17 -1.82
CA PRO A 212 5.71 -14.63 -1.86
C PRO A 212 4.97 -15.25 -3.05
N CYS A 213 5.54 -16.22 -3.75
CA CYS A 213 4.83 -16.93 -4.82
C CYS A 213 4.02 -18.11 -4.25
N ARG A 214 2.72 -18.21 -4.56
CA ARG A 214 1.85 -19.31 -4.10
C ARG A 214 2.21 -20.70 -4.63
N LEU A 215 3.08 -20.81 -5.63
CA LEU A 215 3.67 -22.09 -6.04
C LEU A 215 4.66 -22.66 -5.00
N VAL A 216 5.19 -21.82 -4.11
CA VAL A 216 6.22 -22.18 -3.13
C VAL A 216 5.72 -21.97 -1.70
N TYR A 217 4.98 -20.89 -1.47
CA TYR A 217 4.52 -20.43 -0.17
C TYR A 217 3.03 -20.70 0.05
N GLU A 218 2.69 -21.05 1.28
CA GLU A 218 1.33 -21.18 1.75
C GLU A 218 0.64 -19.81 1.84
N ALA A 219 -0.68 -19.80 2.03
CA ALA A 219 -1.38 -18.58 2.43
C ALA A 219 -0.98 -18.20 3.87
N LEU A 220 -1.04 -16.91 4.19
CA LEU A 220 -0.65 -16.40 5.51
C LEU A 220 -1.62 -16.91 6.60
N PRO A 221 -1.16 -17.69 7.59
CA PRO A 221 -2.02 -18.11 8.70
C PRO A 221 -2.44 -16.92 9.56
N ILE A 222 -3.69 -16.90 9.99
CA ILE A 222 -4.27 -15.79 10.77
C ILE A 222 -3.56 -15.61 12.12
N GLU A 223 -3.04 -16.69 12.70
CA GLU A 223 -2.29 -16.66 13.97
C GLU A 223 -1.01 -15.83 13.86
N VAL A 224 -0.37 -15.83 12.70
CA VAL A 224 0.81 -14.98 12.43
C VAL A 224 0.40 -13.51 12.44
N VAL A 225 -0.74 -13.18 11.81
CA VAL A 225 -1.28 -11.81 11.80
C VAL A 225 -1.57 -11.34 13.23
N HIS A 226 -2.27 -12.14 14.01
CA HIS A 226 -2.57 -11.83 15.41
C HIS A 226 -1.31 -11.65 16.24
N PHE A 227 -0.31 -12.53 16.07
CA PHE A 227 0.95 -12.43 16.79
C PHE A 227 1.70 -11.12 16.50
N LEU A 228 1.81 -10.77 15.22
CA LEU A 228 2.56 -9.59 14.78
C LEU A 228 1.81 -8.30 15.16
N SER A 229 0.50 -8.25 14.95
CA SER A 229 -0.34 -7.10 15.32
C SER A 229 -0.29 -6.83 16.83
N ALA A 230 -0.49 -7.87 17.67
CA ALA A 230 -0.46 -7.72 19.13
C ALA A 230 0.88 -7.23 19.70
N ARG A 231 1.95 -7.24 18.89
CA ARG A 231 3.30 -6.81 19.26
C ARG A 231 3.79 -5.61 18.47
N ASN A 232 2.93 -4.99 17.67
CA ASN A 232 3.27 -3.84 16.83
C ASN A 232 4.41 -4.13 15.83
N LEU A 233 4.47 -5.36 15.31
CA LEU A 233 5.51 -5.85 14.40
C LEU A 233 5.12 -5.78 12.91
N MET A 234 3.96 -5.22 12.59
CA MET A 234 3.48 -5.03 11.21
C MET A 234 3.76 -3.61 10.67
N GLY A 235 4.80 -2.93 11.19
CA GLY A 235 5.05 -1.52 10.88
C GLY A 235 4.08 -0.59 11.62
N ASN A 236 3.63 0.51 11.00
CA ASN A 236 2.67 1.43 11.63
C ASN A 236 1.26 0.85 11.83
N TRP A 237 0.97 -0.36 11.33
CA TRP A 237 -0.16 -1.18 11.81
C TRP A 237 -0.13 -1.42 13.33
N GLY A 238 1.04 -1.24 13.95
CA GLY A 238 1.27 -1.30 15.38
C GLY A 238 0.93 -0.03 16.17
N SER A 239 0.15 0.91 15.62
CA SER A 239 -0.62 1.81 16.48
C SER A 239 -1.65 0.97 17.25
N LYS A 240 -2.05 1.38 18.46
CA LYS A 240 -2.83 0.52 19.38
C LYS A 240 -4.17 0.02 18.80
N SER A 241 -4.65 0.55 17.68
CA SER A 241 -5.88 0.11 17.00
C SER A 241 -5.85 0.53 15.51
N PRO A 242 -5.53 -0.38 14.56
CA PRO A 242 -5.71 -0.08 13.14
C PRO A 242 -7.19 0.15 12.81
N PRO A 243 -7.52 0.96 11.77
CA PRO A 243 -8.90 1.17 11.36
C PRO A 243 -9.60 -0.14 10.99
N ALA A 244 -10.88 -0.27 11.35
CA ALA A 244 -11.65 -1.51 11.16
C ALA A 244 -11.69 -1.95 9.68
N TRP A 245 -11.90 -1.02 8.75
CA TRP A 245 -11.92 -1.31 7.31
C TRP A 245 -10.61 -1.92 6.80
N MET A 246 -9.48 -1.55 7.40
CA MET A 246 -8.17 -2.04 7.00
C MET A 246 -8.00 -3.49 7.41
N VAL A 247 -8.42 -3.82 8.64
CA VAL A 247 -8.44 -5.18 9.16
C VAL A 247 -9.39 -6.05 8.32
N ASP A 248 -10.59 -5.55 8.03
CA ASP A 248 -11.59 -6.24 7.22
C ASP A 248 -11.08 -6.55 5.80
N HIS A 249 -10.46 -5.56 5.14
CA HIS A 249 -9.91 -5.77 3.81
C HIS A 249 -8.72 -6.74 3.80
N PHE A 250 -7.90 -6.70 4.84
CA PHE A 250 -6.80 -7.65 4.98
C PHE A 250 -7.30 -9.08 5.12
N ASP A 251 -8.35 -9.29 5.91
CA ASP A 251 -9.02 -10.60 6.03
C ASP A 251 -9.63 -11.05 4.69
N ILE A 252 -10.29 -10.14 3.95
CA ILE A 252 -10.75 -10.40 2.57
C ILE A 252 -9.60 -10.85 1.67
N SER A 253 -8.46 -10.17 1.74
CA SER A 253 -7.27 -10.48 0.94
C SER A 253 -6.68 -11.84 1.31
N ILE A 254 -6.58 -12.18 2.60
CA ILE A 254 -6.11 -13.49 3.06
C ILE A 254 -7.00 -14.59 2.51
N ARG A 255 -8.33 -14.47 2.68
CA ARG A 255 -9.30 -15.46 2.18
C ARG A 255 -9.24 -15.63 0.66
N ALA A 256 -9.09 -14.54 -0.07
CA ALA A 256 -8.95 -14.58 -1.52
C ALA A 256 -7.63 -15.22 -1.95
N ILE A 257 -6.54 -14.89 -1.27
CA ILE A 257 -5.24 -15.51 -1.50
C ILE A 257 -5.35 -17.00 -1.19
N GLU A 258 -5.88 -17.43 -0.05
CA GLU A 258 -6.01 -18.85 0.32
C GLU A 258 -6.50 -19.74 -0.83
N ASN A 259 -7.53 -19.27 -1.54
CA ASN A 259 -8.16 -19.95 -2.67
C ASN A 259 -7.50 -19.71 -4.04
N TYR A 260 -6.44 -18.90 -4.11
CA TYR A 260 -5.73 -18.53 -5.32
C TYR A 260 -4.49 -19.41 -5.57
N MET A 261 -4.35 -19.88 -6.82
CA MET A 261 -3.14 -20.50 -7.34
C MET A 261 -2.78 -19.90 -8.71
N PRO A 262 -1.59 -19.29 -8.87
CA PRO A 262 -1.20 -18.67 -10.13
C PRO A 262 -0.94 -19.72 -11.20
N THR A 263 -1.40 -19.43 -12.42
CA THR A 263 -1.05 -20.18 -13.63
C THR A 263 -0.01 -19.42 -14.45
N PRO A 264 0.93 -20.11 -15.14
CA PRO A 264 1.94 -19.44 -15.96
C PRO A 264 1.34 -18.43 -16.95
N LEU A 265 2.04 -17.32 -17.14
CA LEU A 265 1.71 -16.31 -18.13
C LEU A 265 1.84 -16.93 -19.53
N GLN A 266 0.84 -16.69 -20.37
CA GLN A 266 0.82 -17.12 -21.76
C GLN A 266 0.73 -15.88 -22.64
N GLY A 267 1.63 -15.75 -23.61
CA GLY A 267 1.65 -14.59 -24.49
C GLY A 267 2.87 -14.56 -25.40
N VAL A 268 2.81 -13.68 -26.41
CA VAL A 268 3.90 -13.47 -27.39
C VAL A 268 5.00 -12.57 -26.80
N HIS A 269 4.62 -11.65 -25.91
CA HIS A 269 5.54 -10.71 -25.27
C HIS A 269 5.56 -10.97 -23.77
N MET A 270 6.69 -11.42 -23.25
CA MET A 270 6.89 -11.53 -21.80
C MET A 270 7.38 -10.18 -21.24
N PRO A 271 6.86 -9.72 -20.09
CA PRO A 271 7.42 -8.56 -19.41
C PRO A 271 8.80 -8.89 -18.86
N ASP A 272 9.65 -7.88 -18.74
CA ASP A 272 10.84 -7.96 -17.89
C ASP A 272 10.38 -7.98 -16.42
N VAL A 273 10.76 -9.03 -15.69
CA VAL A 273 10.32 -9.23 -14.30
C VAL A 273 11.45 -8.85 -13.34
N CYS A 274 11.15 -7.94 -12.43
CA CYS A 274 12.06 -7.47 -11.40
C CYS A 274 11.50 -7.84 -10.02
N ILE A 275 12.21 -8.64 -9.26
CA ILE A 275 11.79 -9.08 -7.93
C ILE A 275 12.68 -8.41 -6.89
N ILE A 276 12.09 -7.77 -5.89
CA ILE A 276 12.81 -7.10 -4.81
C ILE A 276 12.47 -7.83 -3.52
N TRP A 277 13.45 -8.47 -2.88
CA TRP A 277 13.25 -9.14 -1.59
C TRP A 277 13.78 -8.30 -0.43
N ALA A 278 13.06 -8.29 0.69
CA ALA A 278 13.62 -7.80 1.95
C ALA A 278 14.54 -8.86 2.58
N GLU A 279 15.60 -8.44 3.25
CA GLU A 279 16.63 -9.34 3.78
C GLU A 279 16.43 -9.78 5.23
N GLU A 280 15.50 -9.16 5.95
CA GLU A 280 15.29 -9.41 7.38
C GLU A 280 13.91 -10.01 7.66
N GLY A 281 13.84 -10.77 8.75
CA GLY A 281 12.59 -11.16 9.38
C GLY A 281 12.18 -10.12 10.42
N VAL A 282 10.94 -10.19 10.91
CA VAL A 282 10.50 -9.32 12.02
C VAL A 282 11.23 -9.62 13.33
N LEU A 283 11.74 -10.85 13.49
CA LEU A 283 12.52 -11.31 14.63
C LEU A 283 13.92 -11.74 14.18
N LYS A 284 14.83 -11.85 15.15
CA LYS A 284 16.15 -12.43 14.87
C LYS A 284 16.00 -13.92 14.61
N ARG A 285 16.87 -14.44 13.74
CA ARG A 285 16.91 -15.86 13.40
C ARG A 285 17.15 -16.70 14.66
N GLY A 286 16.25 -17.65 14.93
CA GLY A 286 16.25 -18.51 16.11
C GLY A 286 15.17 -18.15 17.13
N ASP A 287 14.68 -16.91 17.13
CA ASP A 287 13.69 -16.44 18.11
C ASP A 287 12.28 -16.92 17.77
N GLY A 288 12.00 -17.32 16.53
CA GLY A 288 10.68 -17.71 16.04
C GLY A 288 10.10 -18.91 16.80
N ARG A 289 10.94 -19.85 17.25
CA ARG A 289 10.48 -21.03 18.02
C ARG A 289 9.86 -20.69 19.36
N SER A 290 10.22 -19.55 19.94
CA SER A 290 9.72 -19.08 21.23
C SER A 290 8.35 -18.40 21.14
N THR A 291 7.87 -18.13 19.92
CA THR A 291 6.64 -17.37 19.67
C THR A 291 5.37 -18.21 19.77
N GLY A 292 5.48 -19.53 19.67
CA GLY A 292 4.34 -20.44 19.51
C GLY A 292 3.77 -20.51 18.09
N LEU A 293 4.33 -19.77 17.13
CA LEU A 293 3.95 -19.87 15.72
C LEU A 293 4.49 -21.16 15.07
N ASP A 294 3.77 -21.70 14.10
CA ASP A 294 4.25 -22.84 13.32
C ASP A 294 5.33 -22.42 12.32
N MET A 295 6.58 -22.62 12.72
CA MET A 295 7.76 -22.32 11.91
C MET A 295 8.00 -23.33 10.76
N ASN A 296 7.17 -24.36 10.60
CA ASN A 296 7.21 -25.24 9.43
C ASN A 296 6.47 -24.66 8.22
N VAL A 297 5.59 -23.69 8.44
CA VAL A 297 4.92 -22.93 7.38
C VAL A 297 5.92 -21.93 6.79
N LYS A 298 6.19 -22.01 5.49
CA LYS A 298 7.27 -21.23 4.87
C LYS A 298 6.98 -19.75 4.87
N ILE A 299 5.71 -19.35 4.71
CA ILE A 299 5.35 -17.93 4.77
C ILE A 299 5.55 -17.37 6.18
N THR A 300 5.24 -18.15 7.22
CA THR A 300 5.56 -17.81 8.62
C THR A 300 7.06 -17.62 8.78
N GLN A 301 7.86 -18.57 8.30
CA GLN A 301 9.32 -18.45 8.37
C GLN A 301 9.86 -17.24 7.59
N MET A 302 9.30 -16.94 6.42
CA MET A 302 9.65 -15.79 5.59
C MET A 302 9.46 -14.47 6.33
N LEU A 303 8.31 -14.30 6.99
CA LEU A 303 7.99 -13.07 7.71
C LEU A 303 8.75 -12.98 9.04
N VAL A 304 8.86 -14.09 9.78
CA VAL A 304 9.37 -14.07 11.15
C VAL A 304 10.90 -14.07 11.22
N GLU A 305 11.57 -14.96 10.50
CA GLU A 305 13.04 -15.12 10.61
C GLU A 305 13.80 -14.89 9.31
N ARG A 306 13.09 -14.77 8.18
CA ARG A 306 13.60 -14.65 6.81
C ARG A 306 14.64 -15.73 6.44
N PRO A 307 14.25 -16.76 5.67
CA PRO A 307 15.19 -17.79 5.23
C PRO A 307 16.23 -17.19 4.26
N GLN A 308 17.43 -17.77 4.22
CA GLN A 308 18.54 -17.36 3.34
C GLN A 308 18.32 -17.75 1.87
N ASN A 309 17.08 -17.75 1.41
CA ASN A 309 16.73 -18.21 0.07
C ASN A 309 17.12 -17.17 -0.97
N LYS A 310 17.67 -17.64 -2.10
CA LYS A 310 18.10 -16.80 -3.22
C LYS A 310 17.21 -17.08 -4.45
N GLY A 311 17.15 -16.12 -5.36
CA GLY A 311 16.46 -16.27 -6.65
C GLY A 311 15.00 -15.85 -6.63
N ALA A 312 14.23 -16.33 -7.60
CA ALA A 312 12.86 -15.88 -7.90
C ALA A 312 11.77 -16.60 -7.08
N LEU A 313 12.13 -17.66 -6.34
CA LEU A 313 11.27 -18.36 -5.38
C LEU A 313 9.90 -18.76 -5.93
N GLY A 314 9.88 -19.26 -7.18
CA GLY A 314 8.70 -19.77 -7.85
C GLY A 314 8.13 -18.83 -8.90
N TRP A 315 8.42 -17.53 -8.83
CA TRP A 315 7.94 -16.57 -9.82
C TRP A 315 8.52 -16.84 -11.22
N ASP A 316 9.77 -17.27 -11.33
CA ASP A 316 10.42 -17.68 -12.58
C ASP A 316 9.62 -18.73 -13.36
N ARG A 317 8.95 -19.64 -12.65
CA ARG A 317 8.12 -20.70 -13.26
C ARG A 317 6.86 -20.17 -13.92
N LEU A 318 6.43 -18.95 -13.59
CA LEU A 318 5.25 -18.31 -14.13
C LEU A 318 5.55 -17.45 -15.37
N PHE A 319 6.83 -17.21 -15.68
CA PHE A 319 7.25 -16.33 -16.77
C PHE A 319 8.23 -17.03 -17.73
N SER A 320 7.82 -18.15 -18.30
CA SER A 320 8.66 -18.92 -19.21
C SER A 320 9.14 -18.09 -20.40
N GLY A 321 10.46 -17.85 -20.48
CA GLY A 321 11.07 -17.05 -21.55
C GLY A 321 11.19 -15.55 -21.24
N ALA A 322 10.79 -15.10 -20.05
CA ALA A 322 11.01 -13.73 -19.57
C ALA A 322 12.44 -13.54 -19.05
N THR A 323 12.92 -12.30 -19.05
CA THR A 323 14.07 -11.92 -18.23
C THR A 323 13.61 -11.73 -16.80
N VAL A 324 14.11 -12.56 -15.87
CA VAL A 324 13.85 -12.41 -14.43
C VAL A 324 15.11 -11.92 -13.73
N LYS A 325 14.97 -10.81 -12.99
CA LYS A 325 16.04 -10.23 -12.17
C LYS A 325 15.58 -10.16 -10.73
N VAL A 326 16.51 -10.38 -9.81
CA VAL A 326 16.26 -10.34 -8.36
C VAL A 326 17.22 -9.37 -7.71
N ALA A 327 16.71 -8.46 -6.91
CA ALA A 327 17.47 -7.61 -6.02
C ALA A 327 17.05 -7.88 -4.57
N ARG A 328 17.90 -7.43 -3.64
CA ARG A 328 17.65 -7.49 -2.20
C ARG A 328 17.80 -6.11 -1.59
N MET A 329 17.09 -5.85 -0.50
CA MET A 329 17.16 -4.60 0.23
C MET A 329 17.08 -4.80 1.76
N PRO A 330 17.63 -3.86 2.55
CA PRO A 330 17.52 -3.89 4.01
C PRO A 330 16.07 -3.83 4.52
N GLY A 331 15.89 -4.27 5.76
CA GLY A 331 14.60 -4.30 6.42
C GLY A 331 13.83 -5.60 6.24
N ASN A 332 12.69 -5.67 6.91
CA ASN A 332 11.74 -6.77 6.85
C ASN A 332 10.49 -6.40 6.04
N HIS A 333 9.62 -7.40 5.82
CA HIS A 333 8.41 -7.29 5.00
C HIS A 333 7.59 -6.02 5.25
N PHE A 334 7.43 -5.63 6.51
CA PHE A 334 6.58 -4.51 6.93
C PHE A 334 7.30 -3.17 6.99
N THR A 335 8.62 -3.16 6.93
CA THR A 335 9.43 -1.93 7.08
C THR A 335 9.98 -1.41 5.76
N ILE A 336 9.96 -2.19 4.68
CA ILE A 336 10.54 -1.79 3.38
C ILE A 336 9.87 -0.56 2.75
N VAL A 337 8.60 -0.29 3.10
CA VAL A 337 7.86 0.91 2.65
C VAL A 337 7.98 2.09 3.63
N TYR A 338 8.74 1.93 4.73
CA TYR A 338 8.95 2.96 5.75
C TYR A 338 10.41 3.44 5.79
N PRO A 339 10.68 4.69 6.22
CA PRO A 339 12.03 5.13 6.49
C PRO A 339 12.72 4.28 7.57
N PRO A 340 14.03 4.01 7.44
CA PRO A 340 14.91 4.45 6.34
C PRO A 340 14.86 3.56 5.09
N ASN A 341 14.24 2.37 5.16
CA ASN A 341 14.31 1.35 4.12
C ASN A 341 13.61 1.74 2.81
N CYS A 342 12.57 2.58 2.87
CA CYS A 342 11.86 3.09 1.69
C CYS A 342 12.76 3.83 0.69
N VAL A 343 13.91 4.35 1.14
CA VAL A 343 14.93 4.95 0.27
C VAL A 343 15.55 3.90 -0.65
N SER A 344 15.88 2.73 -0.11
CA SER A 344 16.43 1.61 -0.89
C SER A 344 15.38 1.04 -1.86
N LEU A 345 14.12 0.93 -1.41
CA LEU A 345 13.03 0.51 -2.29
C LEU A 345 12.83 1.48 -3.46
N SER A 346 12.79 2.79 -3.19
CA SER A 346 12.64 3.81 -4.24
C SER A 346 13.80 3.79 -5.24
N ALA A 347 15.04 3.60 -4.78
CA ALA A 347 16.21 3.44 -5.66
C ALA A 347 16.10 2.19 -6.56
N LEU A 348 15.68 1.05 -6.01
CA LEU A 348 15.48 -0.17 -6.79
C LEU A 348 14.31 -0.04 -7.77
N LEU A 349 13.24 0.66 -7.40
CA LEU A 349 12.13 0.97 -8.31
C LEU A 349 12.60 1.84 -9.47
N ARG A 350 13.38 2.90 -9.21
CA ARG A 350 13.99 3.73 -10.25
C ARG A 350 14.81 2.88 -11.21
N ASP A 351 15.71 2.06 -10.69
CA ASP A 351 16.57 1.18 -11.49
C ASP A 351 15.74 0.19 -12.34
N SER A 352 14.67 -0.36 -11.78
CA SER A 352 13.79 -1.31 -12.48
C SER A 352 13.05 -0.69 -13.66
N MET A 353 12.88 0.64 -13.65
CA MET A 353 12.15 1.41 -14.65
C MET A 353 13.04 1.92 -15.79
N HIS A 354 14.37 1.87 -15.63
CA HIS A 354 15.32 2.31 -16.63
C HIS A 354 15.91 1.12 -17.42
N ASP A 355 15.88 1.22 -18.75
CA ASP A 355 16.33 0.15 -19.66
C ASP A 355 17.87 0.15 -19.86
N ARG A 356 18.58 1.06 -19.19
CA ARG A 356 20.03 1.22 -19.34
C ARG A 356 20.78 0.24 -18.44
N ASN A 357 21.74 -0.48 -19.02
CA ASN A 357 22.67 -1.42 -18.40
C ASN A 357 23.59 -0.85 -17.28
N GLY A 358 23.20 0.19 -16.56
CA GLY A 358 23.98 0.65 -15.42
C GLY A 358 23.58 2.02 -14.92
N GLU A 359 23.14 2.04 -13.67
CA GLU A 359 23.58 3.07 -12.72
C GLU A 359 23.87 2.48 -11.34
N ILE A 360 23.31 1.30 -10.99
CA ILE A 360 23.81 0.48 -9.87
C ILE A 360 24.25 -0.91 -10.36
N ARG A 361 25.50 -0.99 -10.85
CA ARG A 361 26.14 -2.28 -11.16
C ARG A 361 26.21 -3.13 -9.87
N GLY A 362 25.52 -4.27 -9.86
CA GLY A 362 25.72 -5.32 -8.85
C GLY A 362 24.57 -5.64 -7.89
N LEU A 363 23.45 -4.90 -7.91
CA LEU A 363 22.28 -5.20 -7.05
C LEU A 363 21.33 -6.24 -7.63
N TRP A 364 21.23 -6.33 -8.96
CA TRP A 364 20.32 -7.23 -9.66
C TRP A 364 21.04 -8.49 -10.13
N GLU A 365 20.63 -9.64 -9.60
CA GLU A 365 21.04 -10.99 -10.02
C GLU A 365 20.05 -11.50 -11.08
N ARG A 366 20.52 -11.94 -12.26
CA ARG A 366 19.67 -12.64 -13.24
C ARG A 366 19.45 -14.08 -12.77
N VAL A 367 18.21 -14.55 -12.85
CA VAL A 367 17.80 -15.91 -12.43
C VAL A 367 17.50 -16.79 -13.64
#